data_AF-A0A254QH28-F1
#
_entry.id   AF-A0A254QH28-F1
#
_cell.length_a   1.000
_cell.length_b   1.000
_cell.length_c   1.000
_cell.angle_alpha   90.00
_cell.angle_beta   90.00
_cell.angle_gamma   90.00
#
_symmetry.space_group_name_H-M   'P 1'
#
loop_
_entity.id
_entity.type
_entity.pdbx_description
1 polymer ?
#
loop_
_entity_poly.entity_id
_entity_poly.type
_entity_poly.pdbx_seq_one_letter_code
_entity_poly.pdbx_strand_id
1 'polypeptide(L)'
;MSIQNRHINWDMPAEKYHAVDALSKSMMSKILKSPAHYKAALEEHQEPSKAMQLGTAIHTAVLEPHLYSQVVAVIPPDIDGRTKEGKAWKEQHKSRIHLAHAEDIDVQGVANSVRRHPFWDIIHLNHKIEASVFAEDIETGIPLKARPDLWVEDHTLVDVKTTDDASPEAFSRTITSFGYHIQAAHYLAMT
;
A
#
# COMPACT_ATOMS: atom_id res chain seq x y z
N MET A 1 -7.29 -22.05 6.01
CA MET A 1 -8.20 -20.97 6.41
C MET A 1 -9.47 -21.16 5.62
N SER A 2 -10.60 -21.29 6.30
CA SER A 2 -11.90 -21.45 5.68
C SER A 2 -12.70 -20.18 5.96
N ILE A 3 -13.23 -19.55 4.93
CA ILE A 3 -13.91 -18.26 5.05
C ILE A 3 -15.40 -18.38 4.72
N GLN A 4 -16.21 -17.51 5.31
CA GLN A 4 -17.62 -17.33 4.98
C GLN A 4 -17.96 -15.84 4.77
N ASN A 5 -19.17 -15.58 4.25
CA ASN A 5 -19.70 -14.22 4.06
C ASN A 5 -18.77 -13.30 3.23
N ARG A 6 -18.07 -13.87 2.25
CA ARG A 6 -17.16 -13.11 1.40
C ARG A 6 -17.91 -12.03 0.63
N HIS A 7 -17.45 -10.80 0.73
CA HIS A 7 -17.93 -9.69 -0.08
C HIS A 7 -16.78 -8.85 -0.61
N ILE A 8 -16.97 -8.28 -1.80
CA ILE A 8 -15.97 -7.49 -2.49
C ILE A 8 -16.56 -6.11 -2.78
N ASN A 9 -15.80 -5.07 -2.49
CA ASN A 9 -16.08 -3.70 -2.86
C ASN A 9 -15.00 -3.20 -3.82
N TRP A 10 -15.38 -2.97 -5.07
CA TRP A 10 -14.46 -2.64 -6.15
C TRP A 10 -13.96 -1.19 -6.12
N ASP A 11 -14.72 -0.27 -5.51
CA ASP A 11 -14.49 1.18 -5.62
C ASP A 11 -14.44 1.85 -4.23
N MET A 12 -14.04 1.09 -3.20
CA MET A 12 -13.95 1.61 -1.83
C MET A 12 -12.75 2.57 -1.69
N PRO A 13 -12.95 3.82 -1.24
CA PRO A 13 -11.84 4.71 -0.92
C PRO A 13 -10.91 4.09 0.15
N ALA A 14 -9.60 4.25 -0.01
CA ALA A 14 -8.59 3.68 0.89
C ALA A 14 -8.82 4.05 2.36
N GLU A 15 -9.17 5.31 2.64
CA GLU A 15 -9.49 5.78 3.99
C GLU A 15 -10.61 4.96 4.64
N LYS A 16 -11.70 4.68 3.89
CA LYS A 16 -12.81 3.88 4.39
C LYS A 16 -12.38 2.43 4.66
N TYR A 17 -11.57 1.84 3.79
CA TYR A 17 -11.03 0.50 3.99
C TYR A 17 -10.15 0.41 5.24
N HIS A 18 -9.27 1.39 5.46
CA HIS A 18 -8.40 1.43 6.63
C HIS A 18 -9.19 1.58 7.93
N ALA A 19 -10.31 2.30 7.91
CA ALA A 19 -11.20 2.47 9.05
C ALA A 19 -12.05 1.24 9.43
N VAL A 20 -12.18 0.23 8.55
CA VAL A 20 -12.95 -0.99 8.88
C VAL A 20 -12.27 -1.78 9.99
N ASP A 21 -13.01 -2.09 11.06
CA ASP A 21 -12.54 -2.98 12.13
C ASP A 21 -12.60 -4.44 11.67
N ALA A 22 -11.52 -4.88 11.02
CA ALA A 22 -11.30 -6.24 10.59
C ALA A 22 -9.80 -6.54 10.51
N LEU A 23 -9.44 -7.80 10.77
CA LEU A 23 -8.06 -8.25 10.80
C LEU A 23 -7.45 -8.18 9.39
N SER A 24 -6.42 -7.35 9.25
CA SER A 24 -5.63 -7.21 8.03
C SER A 24 -4.25 -7.84 8.19
N LYS A 25 -3.53 -8.07 7.08
CA LYS A 25 -2.13 -8.51 7.12
C LYS A 25 -1.23 -7.65 8.02
N SER A 26 -1.42 -6.33 8.02
CA SER A 26 -0.61 -5.43 8.87
C SER A 26 -0.82 -5.76 10.34
N MET A 27 -2.07 -5.94 10.75
CA MET A 27 -2.44 -6.30 12.11
C MET A 27 -2.02 -7.74 12.47
N MET A 28 -2.11 -8.68 11.54
CA MET A 28 -1.54 -10.04 11.69
C MET A 28 -0.04 -10.00 11.98
N SER A 29 0.70 -9.11 11.30
CA SER A 29 2.14 -8.94 11.55
C SER A 29 2.43 -8.46 12.98
N LYS A 30 1.53 -7.69 13.58
CA LYS A 30 1.66 -7.21 14.97
C LYS A 30 1.35 -8.31 15.99
N ILE A 31 0.25 -9.06 15.80
CA ILE A 31 -0.13 -10.12 16.75
C ILE A 31 0.87 -11.29 16.74
N LEU A 32 1.44 -11.62 15.58
CA LEU A 32 2.50 -12.62 15.47
C LEU A 32 3.80 -12.23 16.20
N LYS A 33 3.99 -10.92 16.44
CA LYS A 33 5.08 -10.44 17.30
C LYS A 33 4.72 -10.58 18.78
N SER A 34 3.58 -10.03 19.21
CA SER A 34 2.92 -10.33 20.49
C SER A 34 1.55 -9.64 20.62
N PRO A 35 0.67 -10.11 21.53
CA PRO A 35 -0.56 -9.40 21.90
C PRO A 35 -0.35 -7.94 22.33
N ALA A 36 0.76 -7.64 23.00
CA ALA A 36 1.07 -6.27 23.41
C ALA A 36 1.34 -5.35 22.19
N HIS A 37 2.03 -5.84 21.15
CA HIS A 37 2.25 -5.05 19.93
C HIS A 37 0.96 -4.85 19.13
N TYR A 38 0.09 -5.85 19.12
CA TYR A 38 -1.23 -5.74 18.51
C TYR A 38 -2.08 -4.68 19.22
N LYS A 39 -2.15 -4.75 20.56
CA LYS A 39 -2.87 -3.76 21.37
C LYS A 39 -2.34 -2.35 21.15
N ALA A 40 -1.02 -2.15 21.20
CA ALA A 40 -0.41 -0.86 20.92
C ALA A 40 -0.77 -0.33 19.52
N ALA A 41 -0.80 -1.20 18.50
CA ALA A 41 -1.18 -0.81 17.14
C ALA A 41 -2.67 -0.45 16.96
N LEU A 42 -3.55 -0.87 17.89
CA LEU A 42 -4.95 -0.43 17.92
C LEU A 42 -5.13 0.93 18.60
N GLU A 43 -4.28 1.22 19.59
CA GLU A 43 -4.38 2.43 20.43
C GLU A 43 -3.58 3.61 19.87
N GLU A 44 -2.49 3.33 19.16
CA GLU A 44 -1.55 4.34 18.65
C GLU A 44 -1.64 4.48 17.14
N HIS A 45 -1.92 5.69 16.67
CA HIS A 45 -1.70 6.06 15.27
C HIS A 45 -0.22 6.42 15.07
N GLN A 46 0.49 5.62 14.28
CA GLN A 46 1.85 5.91 13.87
C GLN A 46 1.84 6.67 12.54
N GLU A 47 2.47 7.84 12.55
CA GLU A 47 2.71 8.58 11.31
C GLU A 47 3.58 7.75 10.35
N PRO A 48 3.24 7.69 9.06
CA PRO A 48 4.03 6.97 8.07
C PRO A 48 5.48 7.48 8.04
N SER A 49 6.43 6.56 8.01
CA SER A 49 7.84 6.93 7.80
C SER A 49 8.05 7.52 6.40
N LYS A 50 9.14 8.25 6.18
CA LYS A 50 9.49 8.75 4.84
C LYS A 50 9.55 7.65 3.78
N ALA A 51 10.08 6.48 4.14
CA ALA A 51 10.13 5.33 3.23
C ALA A 51 8.72 4.81 2.89
N MET A 52 7.81 4.77 3.86
CA MET A 52 6.41 4.40 3.61
C MET A 52 5.70 5.42 2.72
N GLN A 53 5.93 6.72 2.97
CA GLN A 53 5.40 7.81 2.13
C GLN A 53 5.92 7.72 0.69
N LEU A 54 7.23 7.49 0.50
CA LEU A 54 7.81 7.29 -0.82
C LEU A 54 7.22 6.05 -1.51
N GLY A 55 7.04 4.96 -0.78
CA GLY A 55 6.35 3.75 -1.25
C GLY A 55 4.94 4.07 -1.73
N THR A 56 4.14 4.78 -0.93
CA THR A 56 2.79 5.23 -1.30
C THR A 56 2.79 6.11 -2.55
N ALA A 57 3.77 7.01 -2.69
CA ALA A 57 3.90 7.85 -3.87
C ALA A 57 4.20 7.02 -5.12
N ILE A 58 5.16 6.08 -5.07
CA ILE A 58 5.49 5.17 -6.17
C ILE A 58 4.29 4.30 -6.54
N HIS A 59 3.64 3.73 -5.54
CA HIS A 59 2.46 2.90 -5.68
C HIS A 59 1.33 3.61 -6.43
N THR A 60 0.96 4.79 -5.96
CA THR A 60 -0.03 5.66 -6.60
C THR A 60 0.42 6.04 -8.00
N ALA A 61 1.70 6.40 -8.16
CA ALA A 61 2.27 6.77 -9.45
C ALA A 61 2.27 5.63 -10.45
N VAL A 62 2.25 4.35 -10.04
CA VAL A 62 2.22 3.15 -10.89
C VAL A 62 0.78 2.74 -11.21
N LEU A 63 -0.07 2.58 -10.19
CA LEU A 63 -1.40 2.00 -10.34
C LEU A 63 -2.47 3.06 -10.65
N GLU A 64 -2.42 4.20 -9.95
CA GLU A 64 -3.48 5.23 -9.99
C GLU A 64 -2.91 6.61 -10.34
N PRO A 65 -2.25 6.79 -11.50
CA PRO A 65 -1.57 8.04 -11.85
C PRO A 65 -2.51 9.25 -11.88
N HIS A 66 -3.79 9.03 -12.17
CA HIS A 66 -4.83 10.05 -12.18
C HIS A 66 -5.18 10.60 -10.78
N LEU A 67 -4.82 9.87 -9.71
CA LEU A 67 -4.96 10.31 -8.31
C LEU A 67 -3.66 10.89 -7.75
N TYR A 68 -2.54 10.83 -8.48
CA TYR A 68 -1.22 11.19 -7.96
C TYR A 68 -1.17 12.60 -7.35
N SER A 69 -1.73 13.61 -8.02
CA SER A 69 -1.75 14.99 -7.51
C SER A 69 -2.63 15.19 -6.26
N GLN A 70 -3.52 14.25 -5.98
CA GLN A 70 -4.36 14.23 -4.78
C GLN A 70 -3.62 13.60 -3.59
N VAL A 71 -2.65 12.73 -3.86
CA VAL A 71 -1.84 12.03 -2.84
C VAL A 71 -0.52 12.75 -2.56
N VAL A 72 0.10 13.31 -3.60
CA VAL A 72 1.42 13.93 -3.55
C VAL A 72 1.35 15.42 -3.83
N ALA A 73 2.12 16.19 -3.06
CA ALA A 73 2.40 17.59 -3.30
C ALA A 73 3.92 17.77 -3.48
N VAL A 74 4.34 18.20 -4.67
CA VAL A 74 5.75 18.47 -4.96
C VAL A 74 6.07 19.88 -4.47
N ILE A 75 7.06 19.99 -3.57
CA ILE A 75 7.54 21.27 -3.06
C ILE A 75 8.18 22.03 -4.23
N PRO A 76 7.74 23.26 -4.54
CA PRO A 76 8.36 24.07 -5.57
C PRO A 76 9.86 24.25 -5.31
N PRO A 77 10.71 24.21 -6.36
CA PRO A 77 12.17 24.20 -6.21
C PRO A 77 12.74 25.48 -5.59
N ASP A 78 11.99 26.58 -5.63
CA ASP A 78 12.30 27.88 -5.05
C ASP A 78 11.87 28.00 -3.57
N ILE A 79 11.09 27.06 -3.04
CA ILE A 79 10.63 27.06 -1.64
C ILE A 79 11.56 26.22 -0.76
N ASP A 80 12.32 26.88 0.12
CA ASP A 80 13.02 26.20 1.21
C ASP A 80 12.05 25.86 2.34
N GLY A 81 11.79 24.56 2.53
CA GLY A 81 10.93 23.99 3.56
C GLY A 81 11.31 24.30 5.02
N ARG A 82 12.46 24.93 5.28
CA ARG A 82 12.91 25.38 6.60
C ARG A 82 12.44 26.80 6.93
N THR A 83 12.15 27.60 5.90
CA THR A 83 11.72 28.99 6.03
C THR A 83 10.27 29.10 6.53
N LYS A 84 9.85 30.32 6.90
CA LYS A 84 8.45 30.59 7.28
C LYS A 84 7.49 30.27 6.13
N GLU A 85 7.87 30.63 4.91
CA GLU A 85 7.12 30.35 3.68
C GLU A 85 7.01 28.84 3.43
N GLY A 86 8.13 28.12 3.49
CA GLY A 86 8.12 26.67 3.30
C GLY A 86 7.30 25.92 4.34
N LYS A 87 7.30 26.36 5.60
CA LYS A 87 6.42 25.80 6.65
C LYS A 87 4.94 26.06 6.35
N ALA A 88 4.59 27.27 5.90
CA ALA A 88 3.22 27.61 5.52
C ALA A 88 2.74 26.78 4.31
N TRP A 89 3.60 26.57 3.31
CA TRP A 89 3.32 25.72 2.18
C TRP A 89 3.03 24.27 2.63
N LYS A 90 3.88 23.71 3.50
CA LYS A 90 3.69 22.35 4.03
C LYS A 90 2.38 22.21 4.80
N GLU A 91 2.02 23.20 5.62
CA GLU A 91 0.75 23.20 6.35
C GLU A 91 -0.46 23.23 5.40
N GLN A 92 -0.41 24.05 4.35
CA GLN A 92 -1.47 24.11 3.33
C GLN A 92 -1.64 22.76 2.59
N HIS A 93 -0.57 21.97 2.51
CA HIS A 93 -0.53 20.69 1.79
C HIS A 93 -0.45 19.48 2.72
N LYS A 94 -0.72 19.63 4.02
CA LYS A 94 -0.42 18.60 5.04
C LYS A 94 -1.14 17.27 4.85
N SER A 95 -2.25 17.25 4.12
CA SER A 95 -2.99 16.02 3.80
C SER A 95 -2.36 15.19 2.67
N ARG A 96 -1.27 15.69 2.07
CA ARG A 96 -0.55 15.06 0.97
C ARG A 96 0.89 14.76 1.38
N ILE A 97 1.47 13.78 0.72
CA ILE A 97 2.89 13.44 0.86
C ILE A 97 3.71 14.56 0.20
N HIS A 98 4.62 15.16 0.96
CA HIS A 98 5.50 16.19 0.44
C HIS A 98 6.74 15.55 -0.16
N LEU A 99 6.97 15.77 -1.45
CA LEU A 99 8.20 15.36 -2.13
C LEU A 99 8.99 16.59 -2.58
N ALA A 100 10.31 16.52 -2.47
CA ALA A 100 11.19 17.42 -3.20
C ALA A 100 11.09 17.13 -4.71
N HIS A 101 11.44 18.11 -5.54
CA HIS A 101 11.41 17.95 -6.99
C HIS A 101 12.26 16.77 -7.49
N ALA A 102 13.44 16.52 -6.88
CA ALA A 102 14.26 15.37 -7.22
C ALA A 102 13.60 14.02 -6.84
N GLU A 103 12.94 13.95 -5.68
CA GLU A 103 12.21 12.75 -5.25
C GLU A 103 11.04 12.46 -6.20
N ASP A 104 10.32 13.49 -6.66
CA ASP A 104 9.25 13.32 -7.66
C ASP A 104 9.80 12.80 -9.00
N ILE A 105 10.93 13.32 -9.48
CA ILE A 105 11.60 12.79 -10.69
C ILE A 105 11.91 11.30 -10.53
N ASP A 106 12.44 10.88 -9.38
CA ASP A 106 12.75 9.48 -9.09
C ASP A 106 11.48 8.63 -9.08
N VAL A 107 10.41 9.10 -8.42
CA VAL A 107 9.10 8.43 -8.38
C VAL A 107 8.54 8.22 -9.79
N GLN A 108 8.53 9.27 -10.62
CA GLN A 108 8.05 9.18 -12.00
C GLN A 108 8.95 8.25 -12.83
N GLY A 109 10.27 8.28 -12.60
CA GLY A 109 11.23 7.39 -13.25
C GLY A 109 10.94 5.91 -12.97
N VAL A 110 10.74 5.57 -11.69
CA VAL A 110 10.36 4.21 -11.27
C VAL A 110 9.03 3.80 -11.90
N ALA A 111 8.01 4.66 -11.82
CA ALA A 111 6.69 4.35 -12.36
C ALA A 111 6.72 4.12 -13.88
N ASN A 112 7.48 4.95 -14.61
CA ASN A 112 7.68 4.77 -16.05
C ASN A 112 8.47 3.50 -16.39
N SER A 113 9.45 3.12 -15.57
CA SER A 113 10.19 1.88 -15.75
C SER A 113 9.28 0.65 -15.61
N VAL A 114 8.45 0.62 -14.54
CA VAL A 114 7.47 -0.46 -14.32
C VAL A 114 6.51 -0.55 -15.51
N ARG A 115 5.93 0.57 -15.95
CA ARG A 115 4.98 0.59 -17.06
C ARG A 115 5.54 0.18 -18.42
N ARG A 116 6.87 0.24 -18.59
CA ARG A 116 7.55 -0.20 -19.80
C ARG A 116 8.02 -1.65 -19.74
N HIS A 117 7.99 -2.26 -18.55
CA HIS A 117 8.41 -3.64 -18.39
C HIS A 117 7.33 -4.58 -18.99
N PRO A 118 7.69 -5.63 -19.77
CA PRO A 118 6.72 -6.49 -20.44
C PRO A 118 5.70 -7.16 -19.50
N PHE A 119 6.07 -7.44 -18.25
CA PHE A 119 5.13 -7.93 -17.24
C PHE A 119 3.92 -7.01 -17.03
N TRP A 120 4.10 -5.69 -17.19
CA TRP A 120 3.04 -4.72 -16.98
C TRP A 120 1.94 -4.76 -18.04
N ASP A 121 2.14 -5.45 -19.17
CA ASP A 121 1.10 -5.69 -20.17
C ASP A 121 -0.13 -6.42 -19.58
N ILE A 122 0.02 -7.03 -18.39
CA ILE A 122 -1.07 -7.59 -17.59
C ILE A 122 -2.20 -6.57 -17.32
N ILE A 123 -1.90 -5.26 -17.31
CA ILE A 123 -2.90 -4.19 -17.12
C ILE A 123 -3.89 -4.10 -18.29
N HIS A 124 -3.60 -4.72 -19.44
CA HIS A 124 -4.52 -4.76 -20.58
C HIS A 124 -5.57 -5.86 -20.47
N LEU A 125 -5.41 -6.79 -19.52
CA LEU A 125 -6.43 -7.79 -19.19
C LEU A 125 -7.53 -7.17 -18.32
N ASN A 126 -8.63 -7.91 -18.13
CA ASN A 126 -9.66 -7.50 -17.17
C ASN A 126 -9.05 -7.47 -15.77
N HIS A 127 -9.05 -6.31 -15.12
CA HIS A 127 -8.41 -6.13 -13.84
C HIS A 127 -9.17 -5.15 -12.95
N LYS A 128 -8.84 -5.21 -11.65
CA LYS A 128 -9.31 -4.30 -10.61
C LYS A 128 -8.12 -3.86 -9.77
N ILE A 129 -7.95 -2.55 -9.64
CA ILE A 129 -6.95 -1.95 -8.78
C ILE A 129 -7.56 -1.77 -7.40
N GLU A 130 -6.82 -2.11 -6.35
CA GLU A 130 -7.19 -1.77 -4.96
C GLU A 130 -8.56 -2.31 -4.50
N ALA A 131 -8.97 -3.47 -5.04
CA ALA A 131 -10.25 -4.11 -4.72
C ALA A 131 -10.29 -4.53 -3.23
N SER A 132 -11.27 -4.06 -2.48
CA SER A 132 -11.38 -4.35 -1.05
C SER A 132 -12.21 -5.60 -0.81
N VAL A 133 -11.59 -6.62 -0.22
CA VAL A 133 -12.18 -7.93 0.06
C VAL A 133 -12.36 -8.08 1.56
N PHE A 134 -13.52 -8.60 1.94
CA PHE A 134 -13.88 -8.83 3.33
C PHE A 134 -14.52 -10.20 3.46
N ALA A 135 -14.27 -10.86 4.58
CA ALA A 135 -14.84 -12.14 4.91
C ALA A 135 -14.82 -12.36 6.42
N GLU A 136 -15.29 -13.51 6.86
CA GLU A 136 -15.16 -13.97 8.24
C GLU A 136 -14.45 -15.33 8.25
N ASP A 137 -13.52 -15.52 9.17
CA ASP A 137 -12.92 -16.82 9.40
C ASP A 137 -13.92 -17.75 10.12
N ILE A 138 -14.19 -18.92 9.55
CA ILE A 138 -15.23 -19.83 10.05
C ILE A 138 -14.89 -20.38 11.45
N GLU A 139 -13.60 -20.63 11.71
CA GLU A 139 -13.18 -21.28 12.96
C GLU A 139 -13.23 -20.32 14.14
N THR A 140 -12.85 -19.07 13.92
CA THR A 140 -12.69 -18.07 14.99
C THR A 140 -13.79 -17.02 15.01
N GLY A 141 -14.58 -16.88 13.94
CA GLY A 141 -15.55 -15.80 13.77
C GLY A 141 -14.92 -14.41 13.58
N ILE A 142 -13.60 -14.34 13.35
CA ILE A 142 -12.88 -13.06 13.24
C ILE A 142 -13.17 -12.44 11.85
N PRO A 143 -13.60 -11.17 11.78
CA PRO A 143 -13.72 -10.46 10.52
C PRO A 143 -12.34 -10.21 9.91
N LEU A 144 -12.21 -10.50 8.62
CA LEU A 144 -10.98 -10.38 7.85
C LEU A 144 -11.12 -9.30 6.77
N LYS A 145 -10.02 -8.60 6.48
CA LYS A 145 -9.94 -7.70 5.33
C LYS A 145 -8.64 -7.89 4.53
N ALA A 146 -8.75 -7.76 3.21
CA ALA A 146 -7.66 -7.78 2.24
C ALA A 146 -7.92 -6.72 1.17
N ARG A 147 -6.83 -6.23 0.57
CA ARG A 147 -6.88 -5.25 -0.52
C ARG A 147 -5.64 -5.43 -1.38
N PRO A 148 -5.65 -6.39 -2.31
CA PRO A 148 -4.57 -6.53 -3.27
C PRO A 148 -4.46 -5.29 -4.15
N ASP A 149 -3.23 -4.94 -4.50
CA ASP A 149 -2.94 -3.76 -5.31
C ASP A 149 -3.54 -3.88 -6.71
N LEU A 150 -3.45 -5.06 -7.31
CA LEU A 150 -4.04 -5.41 -8.60
C LEU A 150 -4.56 -6.84 -8.58
N TRP A 151 -5.82 -7.02 -9.00
CA TRP A 151 -6.49 -8.31 -9.17
C TRP A 151 -6.88 -8.48 -10.64
N VAL A 152 -6.32 -9.49 -11.29
CA VAL A 152 -6.44 -9.71 -12.73
C VAL A 152 -7.17 -11.02 -13.01
N GLU A 153 -8.15 -10.96 -13.91
CA GLU A 153 -8.97 -12.09 -14.37
C GLU A 153 -9.57 -12.94 -13.24
N ASP A 154 -9.82 -12.33 -12.08
CA ASP A 154 -10.35 -12.97 -10.88
C ASP A 154 -9.48 -14.11 -10.30
N HIS A 155 -8.22 -14.28 -10.73
CA HIS A 155 -7.33 -15.37 -10.26
C HIS A 155 -5.89 -14.94 -9.96
N THR A 156 -5.39 -13.87 -10.57
CA THR A 156 -4.01 -13.41 -10.38
C THR A 156 -3.98 -12.17 -9.51
N LEU A 157 -3.19 -12.22 -8.44
CA LEU A 157 -2.94 -11.09 -7.56
C LEU A 157 -1.53 -10.57 -7.77
N VAL A 158 -1.40 -9.26 -7.91
CA VAL A 158 -0.13 -8.56 -8.00
C VAL A 158 -0.07 -7.52 -6.90
N ASP A 159 1.08 -7.43 -6.25
CA ASP A 159 1.36 -6.48 -5.18
C ASP A 159 2.72 -5.81 -5.46
N VAL A 160 2.73 -4.48 -5.51
CA VAL A 160 3.86 -3.64 -5.87
C VAL A 160 4.67 -3.34 -4.61
N LYS A 161 5.95 -3.75 -4.62
CA LYS A 161 6.88 -3.50 -3.52
C LYS A 161 8.03 -2.62 -3.95
N THR A 162 8.34 -1.63 -3.12
CA THR A 162 9.63 -0.92 -3.15
C THR A 162 10.62 -1.66 -2.25
N THR A 163 11.89 -1.71 -2.68
CA THR A 163 12.97 -2.37 -1.94
C THR A 163 14.28 -1.66 -2.25
N ASP A 164 15.22 -1.71 -1.29
CA ASP A 164 16.54 -1.11 -1.43
C ASP A 164 17.43 -1.93 -2.39
N ASP A 165 17.15 -3.23 -2.50
CA ASP A 165 17.83 -4.19 -3.37
C ASP A 165 16.80 -5.19 -3.92
N ALA A 166 16.72 -5.27 -5.25
CA ALA A 166 15.79 -6.13 -5.99
C ALA A 166 16.46 -7.40 -6.55
N SER A 167 17.72 -7.66 -6.21
CA SER A 167 18.37 -8.94 -6.53
C SER A 167 17.60 -10.10 -5.90
N PRO A 168 17.54 -11.28 -6.55
CA PRO A 168 16.82 -12.44 -6.03
C PRO A 168 17.22 -12.80 -4.60
N GLU A 169 18.51 -12.75 -4.28
CA GLU A 169 19.04 -13.08 -2.97
C GLU A 169 18.59 -12.08 -1.90
N ALA A 170 18.67 -10.78 -2.17
CA ALA A 170 18.25 -9.76 -1.22
C ALA A 170 16.73 -9.73 -1.04
N PHE A 171 15.99 -9.79 -2.15
CA PHE A 171 14.54 -9.72 -2.10
C PHE A 171 13.92 -10.96 -1.43
N SER A 172 14.53 -12.14 -1.57
CA SER A 172 14.09 -13.33 -0.82
C SER A 172 14.19 -13.14 0.70
N ARG A 173 15.19 -12.40 1.19
CA ARG A 173 15.29 -12.04 2.62
C ARG A 173 14.20 -11.05 2.99
N THR A 174 13.98 -10.02 2.17
CA THR A 174 12.91 -9.03 2.34
C THR A 174 11.53 -9.68 2.48
N ILE A 175 11.21 -10.68 1.64
CA ILE A 175 9.96 -11.45 1.71
C ILE A 175 9.76 -12.09 3.09
N THR A 176 10.83 -12.62 3.67
CA THR A 176 10.80 -13.28 4.98
C THR A 176 10.71 -12.24 6.09
N SER A 177 11.56 -11.22 6.07
CA SER A 177 11.63 -10.16 7.08
C SER A 177 10.34 -9.36 7.22
N PHE A 178 9.65 -9.08 6.11
CA PHE A 178 8.39 -8.34 6.12
C PHE A 178 7.14 -9.23 6.04
N GLY A 179 7.30 -10.54 5.99
CA GLY A 179 6.18 -11.48 5.99
C GLY A 179 5.30 -11.37 4.75
N TYR A 180 5.87 -11.13 3.56
CA TYR A 180 5.10 -11.03 2.31
C TYR A 180 4.46 -12.36 1.90
N HIS A 181 5.06 -13.48 2.30
CA HIS A 181 4.46 -14.81 2.14
C HIS A 181 3.15 -14.97 2.95
N ILE A 182 3.05 -14.35 4.13
CA ILE A 182 1.81 -14.30 4.92
C ILE A 182 0.76 -13.46 4.21
N GLN A 183 1.16 -12.34 3.60
CA GLN A 183 0.27 -11.50 2.79
C GLN A 183 -0.31 -12.29 1.61
N ALA A 184 0.55 -12.98 0.86
CA ALA A 184 0.14 -13.80 -0.26
C ALA A 184 -0.85 -14.88 0.18
N ALA A 185 -0.54 -15.64 1.24
CA ALA A 185 -1.44 -16.68 1.76
C ALA A 185 -2.79 -16.12 2.23
N HIS A 186 -2.78 -14.97 2.92
CA HIS A 186 -4.00 -14.29 3.38
C HIS A 186 -4.87 -13.84 2.19
N TYR A 187 -4.27 -13.16 1.21
CA TYR A 187 -5.02 -12.67 0.06
C TYR A 187 -5.54 -13.81 -0.82
N LEU A 188 -4.73 -14.84 -1.10
CA LEU A 188 -5.14 -16.02 -1.87
C LEU A 188 -6.27 -16.80 -1.17
N ALA A 189 -6.31 -16.82 0.16
CA ALA A 189 -7.40 -17.46 0.88
C ALA A 189 -8.67 -16.60 0.95
N MET A 190 -8.56 -15.28 0.73
CA MET A 190 -9.68 -14.34 0.72
C MET A 190 -10.32 -14.13 -0.65
N THR A 191 -9.57 -14.34 -1.73
CA THR A 191 -9.97 -14.10 -3.13
C THR A 191 -10.38 -15.39 -3.83
#